data_AF-A0A6P0N123-F1
#
_entry.id   AF-A0A6P0N123-F1
#
_cell.length_a   1.000
_cell.length_b   1.000
_cell.length_c   1.000
_cell.angle_alpha   90.00
_cell.angle_beta   90.00
_cell.angle_gamma   90.00
#
_symmetry.space_group_name_H-M   'P 1'
#
loop_
_entity.id
_entity.type
_entity.pdbx_description
1 polymer ?
#
loop_
_entity_poly.entity_id
_entity_poly.type
_entity_poly.pdbx_seq_one_letter_code
_entity_poly.pdbx_strand_id
1 'polypeptide(L)'
;MKVKAEVDYLIIGAGAAGLQLAYFLQQNQRDYLVLDGAEQPGSFWQKFPRHRKLISINKVYTGYEERDSQLRWDWNSLLCDDDQFSFTNYTKRYFPDAGDYARYLEDFSKHFQLNIKCQTKIVKISKNQQFLVFDDQGYVYKSRCLIIATGLSKPYIPNIPGIELTENYFDFPFDPEEYINQRVLIIGKGASGFETANHLIETARVIHLCSPNSIKLAWKTHFSGDLRAINTPFLDTYILKGQNSLLDGSVEKIEYRNGEYLVDICFSHADGQKAVLAYDRVLCCTGFQFDSAIFDDTCKPELVIHDKFPAMTSEWESTEIPDMYFAGALMQMRDLYKTNSNVVHGFRFNIKALSQILEEKYHGKPLPYHTLPLQPQAIVEKVIKRVSTSPGLFLQQGFLCDLIVISKSSQTAHYYEGLPMDYVRDQAKGIGFANRDLAENDQYYTITMEFGEIEGDPFSVKRDKDHNKAYLSAHLHPIVRRFSKNSLLYEQHITEHLENDWRPNQHPGEKSVIRCLEFIDQSDYSQFQSSYAQKLLEFFEQEISFTEPSVPLTLVGSK
;
A
#
# COMPACT_ATOMS: atom_id res chain seq x y z
N MET A 1 -31.55 18.52 17.69
CA MET A 1 -30.78 17.66 16.77
C MET A 1 -31.58 16.40 16.51
N LYS A 2 -31.70 15.93 15.26
CA LYS A 2 -32.38 14.67 14.95
C LYS A 2 -31.33 13.56 14.92
N VAL A 3 -31.11 12.90 16.06
CA VAL A 3 -30.21 11.74 16.12
C VAL A 3 -30.80 10.61 15.27
N LYS A 4 -30.02 10.12 14.31
CA LYS A 4 -30.44 9.10 13.34
C LYS A 4 -29.93 7.71 13.70
N ALA A 5 -28.72 7.63 14.22
CA ALA A 5 -28.09 6.41 14.73
C ALA A 5 -27.02 6.73 15.78
N GLU A 6 -26.76 5.77 16.67
CA GLU A 6 -25.67 5.77 17.65
C GLU A 6 -25.08 4.37 17.59
N VAL A 7 -23.81 4.25 17.20
CA VAL A 7 -23.11 2.97 16.93
C VAL A 7 -21.71 2.98 17.53
N ASP A 8 -21.11 1.82 17.78
CA ASP A 8 -19.73 1.76 18.27
C ASP A 8 -18.72 2.26 17.23
N TYR A 9 -18.87 1.82 15.98
CA TYR A 9 -17.96 2.15 14.87
C TYR A 9 -18.69 2.86 13.73
N LEU A 10 -18.28 4.09 13.42
CA LEU A 10 -18.79 4.81 12.26
C LEU A 10 -17.69 4.94 11.21
N ILE A 11 -17.96 4.46 10.00
CA ILE A 11 -17.04 4.54 8.86
C ILE A 11 -17.55 5.60 7.88
N ILE A 12 -16.68 6.54 7.50
CA ILE A 12 -16.99 7.57 6.50
C ILE A 12 -16.32 7.19 5.18
N GLY A 13 -17.14 6.79 4.19
CA GLY A 13 -16.73 6.36 2.85
C GLY A 13 -16.97 4.87 2.60
N ALA A 14 -17.78 4.55 1.59
CA ALA A 14 -18.08 3.21 1.08
C ALA A 14 -17.23 2.87 -0.16
N GLY A 15 -15.97 3.31 -0.19
CA GLY A 15 -14.97 2.83 -1.12
C GLY A 15 -14.38 1.47 -0.68
N ALA A 16 -13.42 0.94 -1.45
CA ALA A 16 -12.78 -0.35 -1.18
C ALA A 16 -12.33 -0.53 0.29
N ALA A 17 -11.76 0.52 0.89
CA ALA A 17 -11.30 0.47 2.28
C ALA A 17 -12.44 0.39 3.31
N GLY A 18 -13.48 1.22 3.13
CA GLY A 18 -14.63 1.20 4.02
C GLY A 18 -15.39 -0.12 3.95
N LEU A 19 -15.55 -0.67 2.75
CA LEU A 19 -16.16 -1.99 2.53
C LEU A 19 -15.33 -3.12 3.15
N GLN A 20 -14.00 -3.08 3.00
CA GLN A 20 -13.11 -4.08 3.59
C GLN A 20 -13.19 -4.09 5.12
N LEU A 21 -13.19 -2.92 5.76
CA LEU A 21 -13.29 -2.84 7.22
C LEU A 21 -14.69 -3.21 7.71
N ALA A 22 -15.74 -2.73 7.03
CA ALA A 22 -17.12 -3.09 7.32
C ALA A 22 -17.34 -4.60 7.29
N TYR A 23 -16.77 -5.29 6.30
CA TYR A 23 -16.79 -6.76 6.25
C TYR A 23 -16.18 -7.39 7.52
N PHE A 24 -15.01 -6.93 7.97
CA PHE A 24 -14.42 -7.48 9.20
C PHE A 24 -15.23 -7.16 10.46
N LEU A 25 -15.82 -5.96 10.56
CA LEU A 25 -16.70 -5.60 11.68
C LEU A 25 -17.98 -6.46 11.68
N GLN A 26 -18.59 -6.70 10.52
CA GLN A 26 -19.75 -7.59 10.35
C GLN A 26 -19.42 -9.02 10.79
N GLN A 27 -18.28 -9.57 10.34
CA GLN A 27 -17.83 -10.91 10.70
C GLN A 27 -17.59 -11.07 12.21
N ASN A 28 -17.15 -10.00 12.89
CA ASN A 28 -16.99 -9.98 14.35
C ASN A 28 -18.25 -9.52 15.10
N GLN A 29 -19.39 -9.40 14.41
CA GLN A 29 -20.69 -9.00 14.97
C GLN A 29 -20.63 -7.68 15.75
N ARG A 30 -19.87 -6.71 15.22
CA ARG A 30 -19.73 -5.38 15.82
C ARG A 30 -20.86 -4.46 15.38
N ASP A 31 -21.21 -3.52 16.26
CA ASP A 31 -22.18 -2.48 15.93
C ASP A 31 -21.49 -1.38 15.10
N TYR A 32 -21.82 -1.33 13.81
CA TYR A 32 -21.20 -0.39 12.88
C TYR A 32 -22.17 0.16 11.85
N LEU A 33 -21.80 1.29 11.27
CA LEU A 33 -22.47 1.89 10.12
C LEU A 33 -21.45 2.52 9.17
N VAL A 34 -21.64 2.35 7.86
CA VAL A 34 -20.89 3.07 6.83
C VAL A 34 -21.76 4.18 6.24
N LEU A 35 -21.23 5.39 6.15
CA LEU A 35 -21.89 6.53 5.50
C LEU A 35 -21.13 6.93 4.24
N ASP A 36 -21.83 7.10 3.12
CA ASP A 36 -21.25 7.60 1.87
C ASP A 36 -22.16 8.66 1.24
N GLY A 37 -21.56 9.70 0.67
CA GLY A 37 -22.29 10.80 0.01
C GLY A 37 -22.77 10.46 -1.40
N ALA A 38 -22.18 9.46 -2.05
CA ALA A 38 -22.56 9.02 -3.39
C ALA A 38 -23.81 8.13 -3.38
N GLU A 39 -24.38 7.88 -4.56
CA GLU A 39 -25.56 7.04 -4.72
C GLU A 39 -25.30 5.55 -4.43
N GLN A 40 -24.08 5.09 -4.72
CA GLN A 40 -23.69 3.68 -4.62
C GLN A 40 -22.25 3.54 -4.07
N PRO A 41 -21.93 2.40 -3.41
CA PRO A 41 -20.55 2.08 -3.02
C PRO A 41 -19.59 2.05 -4.21
N GLY A 42 -18.31 2.36 -3.96
CA GLY A 42 -17.29 2.32 -5.00
C GLY A 42 -17.39 3.41 -6.08
N SER A 43 -18.21 4.45 -5.88
CA SER A 43 -18.47 5.53 -6.85
C SER A 43 -17.22 6.23 -7.42
N PHE A 44 -16.12 6.30 -6.64
CA PHE A 44 -14.83 6.81 -7.13
C PHE A 44 -14.42 6.14 -8.46
N TRP A 45 -14.61 4.83 -8.56
CA TRP A 45 -14.21 4.02 -9.71
C TRP A 45 -15.13 4.18 -10.92
N GLN A 46 -16.28 4.86 -10.77
CA GLN A 46 -17.13 5.24 -11.90
C GLN A 46 -16.57 6.45 -12.66
N LYS A 47 -15.75 7.29 -11.98
CA LYS A 47 -15.10 8.46 -12.58
C LYS A 47 -13.61 8.26 -12.82
N PHE A 48 -12.91 7.64 -11.88
CA PHE A 48 -11.45 7.54 -11.88
C PHE A 48 -10.95 6.08 -11.98
N PRO A 49 -9.74 5.87 -12.54
CA PRO A 49 -8.99 6.84 -13.33
C PRO A 49 -9.76 7.25 -14.61
N ARG A 50 -9.48 8.44 -15.15
CA ARG A 50 -10.29 9.04 -16.23
C ARG A 50 -10.23 8.21 -17.52
N HIS A 51 -9.06 7.64 -17.83
CA HIS A 51 -8.87 6.68 -18.93
C HIS A 51 -9.46 5.28 -18.67
N ARG A 52 -10.17 5.08 -17.55
CA ARG A 52 -10.91 3.87 -17.17
C ARG A 52 -10.08 2.60 -16.97
N LYS A 53 -8.75 2.64 -17.09
CA LYS A 53 -7.89 1.46 -16.94
C LYS A 53 -7.14 1.47 -15.61
N LEU A 54 -7.20 0.37 -14.86
CA LEU A 54 -6.47 0.26 -13.60
C LEU A 54 -4.98 -0.03 -13.82
N ILE A 55 -4.15 0.46 -12.90
CA ILE A 55 -2.70 0.14 -12.85
C ILE A 55 -2.40 -1.15 -12.07
N SER A 56 -3.41 -1.72 -11.42
CA SER A 56 -3.34 -2.92 -10.60
C SER A 56 -3.41 -4.19 -11.45
N ILE A 57 -2.66 -5.21 -11.02
CA ILE A 57 -2.55 -6.48 -11.73
C ILE A 57 -3.73 -7.39 -11.38
N ASN A 58 -4.26 -8.10 -12.37
CA ASN A 58 -5.28 -9.12 -12.21
C ASN A 58 -4.86 -10.38 -13.00
N LYS A 59 -3.95 -11.17 -12.43
CA LYS A 59 -3.49 -12.40 -13.06
C LYS A 59 -4.36 -13.58 -12.62
N VAL A 60 -5.25 -14.01 -13.51
CA VAL A 60 -6.16 -15.14 -13.27
C VAL A 60 -5.43 -16.49 -13.33
N TYR A 61 -4.54 -16.67 -14.32
CA TYR A 61 -3.84 -17.92 -14.56
C TYR A 61 -2.45 -17.89 -13.92
N THR A 62 -2.40 -18.20 -12.62
CA THR A 62 -1.14 -18.23 -11.84
C THR A 62 -0.51 -19.62 -11.82
N GLY A 63 -1.33 -20.68 -11.96
CA GLY A 63 -0.91 -22.06 -11.74
C GLY A 63 -0.90 -22.48 -10.27
N TYR A 64 -1.32 -21.59 -9.35
CA TYR A 64 -1.45 -21.84 -7.91
C TYR A 64 -2.90 -22.14 -7.56
N GLU A 65 -3.14 -23.18 -6.75
CA GLU A 65 -4.48 -23.52 -6.24
C GLU A 65 -4.82 -22.78 -4.93
N GLU A 66 -3.81 -22.50 -4.11
CA GLU A 66 -3.98 -21.84 -2.81
C GLU A 66 -4.37 -20.35 -2.98
N ARG A 67 -5.46 -19.93 -2.34
CA ARG A 67 -5.97 -18.56 -2.43
C ARG A 67 -4.96 -17.49 -2.01
N ASP A 68 -4.25 -17.71 -0.89
CA ASP A 68 -3.21 -16.79 -0.41
C ASP A 68 -2.14 -16.54 -1.48
N SER A 69 -1.68 -17.60 -2.14
CA SER A 69 -0.69 -17.52 -3.20
C SER A 69 -1.26 -16.77 -4.43
N GLN A 70 -2.51 -17.04 -4.82
CA GLN A 70 -3.17 -16.30 -5.91
C GLN A 70 -3.28 -14.79 -5.62
N LEU A 71 -3.56 -14.41 -4.37
CA LEU A 71 -3.67 -13.01 -3.94
C LEU A 71 -2.37 -12.20 -4.12
N ARG A 72 -1.22 -12.84 -4.35
CA ARG A 72 0.02 -12.15 -4.74
C ARG A 72 -0.07 -11.47 -6.10
N TRP A 73 -0.91 -12.00 -6.99
CA TRP A 73 -1.11 -11.49 -8.35
C TRP A 73 -2.56 -11.08 -8.66
N ASP A 74 -3.48 -11.28 -7.72
CA ASP A 74 -4.78 -10.64 -7.68
C ASP A 74 -4.72 -9.40 -6.79
N TRP A 75 -4.58 -8.24 -7.41
CA TRP A 75 -4.38 -6.98 -6.70
C TRP A 75 -5.66 -6.19 -6.42
N ASN A 76 -6.83 -6.77 -6.71
CA ASN A 76 -8.09 -6.04 -6.70
C ASN A 76 -9.08 -6.62 -5.71
N SER A 77 -9.09 -7.94 -5.49
CA SER A 77 -10.00 -8.56 -4.52
C SER A 77 -9.88 -7.95 -3.13
N LEU A 78 -11.03 -7.69 -2.51
CA LEU A 78 -11.14 -7.55 -1.07
C LEU A 78 -10.99 -8.94 -0.43
N LEU A 79 -10.50 -8.96 0.81
CA LEU A 79 -10.35 -10.15 1.62
C LEU A 79 -11.71 -10.56 2.19
N CYS A 80 -12.13 -11.78 1.91
CA CYS A 80 -13.33 -12.41 2.46
C CYS A 80 -13.17 -13.94 2.51
N ASP A 81 -14.14 -14.62 3.12
CA ASP A 81 -14.20 -16.08 3.26
C ASP A 81 -14.92 -16.78 2.09
N ASP A 82 -15.52 -16.03 1.16
CA ASP A 82 -16.14 -16.55 -0.06
C ASP A 82 -15.27 -16.28 -1.30
N ASP A 83 -14.56 -17.30 -1.75
CA ASP A 83 -13.71 -17.24 -2.96
C ASP A 83 -14.48 -16.98 -4.26
N GLN A 84 -15.81 -17.15 -4.28
CA GLN A 84 -16.65 -16.75 -5.42
C GLN A 84 -16.60 -15.24 -5.64
N PHE A 85 -16.34 -14.46 -4.58
CA PHE A 85 -16.15 -13.01 -4.61
C PHE A 85 -14.70 -12.58 -4.86
N SER A 86 -13.95 -13.40 -5.61
CA SER A 86 -12.70 -12.95 -6.22
C SER A 86 -12.96 -12.02 -7.40
N PHE A 87 -12.25 -10.89 -7.45
CA PHE A 87 -12.25 -9.97 -8.59
C PHE A 87 -11.83 -10.65 -9.90
N THR A 88 -11.05 -11.73 -9.84
CA THR A 88 -10.68 -12.53 -11.02
C THR A 88 -11.89 -13.11 -11.76
N ASN A 89 -13.04 -13.21 -11.10
CA ASN A 89 -14.30 -13.67 -11.71
C ASN A 89 -15.02 -12.58 -12.49
N TYR A 90 -14.65 -11.31 -12.31
CA TYR A 90 -15.27 -10.16 -12.98
C TYR A 90 -14.65 -9.87 -14.34
N THR A 91 -13.35 -10.15 -14.50
CA THR A 91 -12.63 -9.91 -15.75
C THR A 91 -11.35 -10.73 -15.82
N LYS A 92 -10.97 -11.13 -17.04
CA LYS A 92 -9.71 -11.83 -17.32
C LYS A 92 -8.58 -10.89 -17.75
N ARG A 93 -8.86 -9.58 -17.82
CA ARG A 93 -7.88 -8.56 -18.22
C ARG A 93 -6.81 -8.42 -17.14
N TYR A 94 -5.54 -8.42 -17.56
CA TYR A 94 -4.40 -8.23 -16.65
C TYR A 94 -4.37 -6.84 -16.01
N PHE A 95 -4.77 -5.82 -16.78
CA PHE A 95 -5.06 -4.47 -16.29
C PHE A 95 -6.55 -4.21 -16.54
N PRO A 96 -7.38 -4.31 -15.48
CA PRO A 96 -8.84 -4.22 -15.59
C PRO A 96 -9.38 -2.85 -16.00
N ASP A 97 -10.66 -2.82 -16.41
CA ASP A 97 -11.43 -1.59 -16.47
C ASP A 97 -11.91 -1.19 -15.06
N ALA A 98 -11.95 0.11 -14.77
CA ALA A 98 -12.39 0.65 -13.49
C ALA A 98 -13.88 0.41 -13.24
N GLY A 99 -14.69 0.28 -14.29
CA GLY A 99 -16.10 -0.11 -14.22
C GLY A 99 -16.29 -1.54 -13.72
N ASP A 100 -15.40 -2.47 -14.08
CA ASP A 100 -15.42 -3.83 -13.52
C ASP A 100 -15.20 -3.79 -12.00
N TYR A 101 -14.31 -2.91 -11.53
CA TYR A 101 -14.05 -2.74 -10.10
C TYR A 101 -15.17 -2.03 -9.35
N ALA A 102 -15.81 -1.03 -9.97
CA ALA A 102 -17.03 -0.42 -9.43
C ALA A 102 -18.14 -1.47 -9.22
N ARG A 103 -18.40 -2.29 -10.25
CA ARG A 103 -19.38 -3.40 -10.18
C ARG A 103 -19.03 -4.40 -9.09
N TYR A 104 -17.76 -4.77 -8.99
CA TYR A 104 -17.27 -5.68 -7.93
C TYR A 104 -17.56 -5.17 -6.52
N LEU A 105 -17.28 -3.89 -6.23
CA LEU A 105 -17.52 -3.32 -4.91
C LEU A 105 -19.01 -3.23 -4.58
N GLU A 106 -19.85 -2.90 -5.57
CA GLU A 106 -21.30 -2.89 -5.41
C GLU A 106 -21.82 -4.30 -5.08
N ASP A 107 -21.43 -5.32 -5.87
CA ASP A 107 -21.84 -6.70 -5.64
C ASP A 107 -21.33 -7.23 -4.29
N PHE A 108 -20.08 -6.93 -3.92
CA PHE A 108 -19.49 -7.32 -2.64
C PHE A 108 -20.31 -6.77 -1.47
N SER A 109 -20.70 -5.50 -1.55
CA SER A 109 -21.53 -4.85 -0.52
C SER A 109 -22.91 -5.50 -0.37
N LYS A 110 -23.54 -5.89 -1.49
CA LYS A 110 -24.86 -6.54 -1.52
C LYS A 110 -24.79 -7.98 -1.02
N HIS A 111 -23.80 -8.74 -1.46
CA HIS A 111 -23.65 -10.15 -1.10
C HIS A 111 -23.45 -10.33 0.41
N PHE A 112 -22.53 -9.54 1.00
CA PHE A 112 -22.28 -9.59 2.45
C PHE A 112 -23.27 -8.74 3.27
N GLN A 113 -24.28 -8.15 2.63
CA GLN A 113 -25.34 -7.35 3.27
C GLN A 113 -24.78 -6.28 4.24
N LEU A 114 -23.71 -5.61 3.83
CA LEU A 114 -23.01 -4.67 4.69
C LEU A 114 -23.92 -3.49 5.06
N ASN A 115 -23.87 -3.06 6.33
CA ASN A 115 -24.67 -1.94 6.82
C ASN A 115 -24.14 -0.59 6.29
N ILE A 116 -24.61 -0.19 5.11
CA ILE A 116 -24.16 1.02 4.41
C ILE A 116 -25.35 1.92 4.13
N LYS A 117 -25.16 3.22 4.39
CA LYS A 117 -26.09 4.26 4.01
C LYS A 117 -25.43 5.22 3.02
N CYS A 118 -25.79 5.03 1.74
CA CYS A 118 -25.43 5.94 0.65
C CYS A 118 -26.29 7.23 0.72
N GLN A 119 -26.01 8.18 -0.18
CA GLN A 119 -26.69 9.48 -0.28
C GLN A 119 -26.73 10.24 1.06
N THR A 120 -25.67 10.08 1.86
CA THR A 120 -25.51 10.69 3.17
C THR A 120 -24.22 11.49 3.17
N LYS A 121 -24.30 12.72 2.65
CA LYS A 121 -23.14 13.60 2.54
C LYS A 121 -22.81 14.22 3.89
N ILE A 122 -21.64 13.89 4.42
CA ILE A 122 -21.15 14.45 5.68
C ILE A 122 -20.62 15.86 5.46
N VAL A 123 -21.05 16.79 6.30
CA VAL A 123 -20.69 18.22 6.20
C VAL A 123 -20.01 18.75 7.45
N LYS A 124 -20.15 18.05 8.59
CA LYS A 124 -19.51 18.44 9.84
C LYS A 124 -19.25 17.22 10.73
N ILE A 125 -18.11 17.21 11.41
CA ILE A 125 -17.70 16.26 12.43
C ILE A 125 -17.21 17.07 13.62
N SER A 126 -17.67 16.71 14.81
CA SER A 126 -17.24 17.29 16.08
C SER A 126 -17.03 16.18 17.11
N LYS A 127 -16.23 16.40 18.14
CA LYS A 127 -16.05 15.46 19.25
C LYS A 127 -16.43 16.12 20.58
N ASN A 128 -17.37 15.51 21.29
CA ASN A 128 -17.68 15.81 22.68
C ASN A 128 -18.01 14.51 23.42
N GLN A 129 -17.04 13.98 24.16
CA GLN A 129 -17.01 12.60 24.72
C GLN A 129 -17.04 11.50 23.64
N GLN A 130 -17.98 11.59 22.69
CA GLN A 130 -18.11 10.77 21.49
C GLN A 130 -18.10 11.66 20.23
N PHE A 131 -17.92 11.07 19.05
CA PHE A 131 -18.04 11.78 17.78
C PHE A 131 -19.50 12.07 17.46
N LEU A 132 -19.75 13.29 16.96
CA LEU A 132 -21.02 13.70 16.37
C LEU A 132 -20.75 14.04 14.90
N VAL A 133 -21.37 13.29 14.01
CA VAL A 133 -21.23 13.39 12.56
C VAL A 133 -22.54 13.90 11.97
N PHE A 134 -22.49 15.00 11.24
CA PHE A 134 -23.66 15.69 10.68
C PHE A 134 -23.72 15.50 9.17
N ASP A 135 -24.87 15.10 8.66
CA ASP A 135 -25.14 15.12 7.22
C ASP A 135 -25.74 16.44 6.74
N ASP A 136 -25.77 16.62 5.42
CA ASP A 136 -26.32 17.81 4.76
C ASP A 136 -27.84 17.99 4.91
N GLN A 137 -28.54 17.00 5.49
CA GLN A 137 -29.96 17.05 5.83
C GLN A 137 -30.22 17.40 7.31
N GLY A 138 -29.15 17.63 8.09
CA GLY A 138 -29.24 17.99 9.51
C GLY A 138 -29.50 16.82 10.45
N TYR A 139 -29.33 15.57 9.99
CA TYR A 139 -29.29 14.41 10.89
C TYR A 139 -27.93 14.29 11.55
N VAL A 140 -27.93 13.69 12.74
CA VAL A 140 -26.72 13.45 13.53
C VAL A 140 -26.54 11.95 13.74
N TYR A 141 -25.35 11.47 13.44
CA TYR A 141 -24.87 10.12 13.75
C TYR A 141 -23.84 10.24 14.86
N LYS A 142 -23.86 9.31 15.79
CA LYS A 142 -22.92 9.31 16.90
C LYS A 142 -22.09 8.05 16.91
N SER A 143 -20.84 8.17 17.31
CA SER A 143 -20.00 7.00 17.54
C SER A 143 -18.89 7.21 18.54
N ARG A 144 -18.47 6.12 19.16
CA ARG A 144 -17.28 6.09 20.01
C ARG A 144 -16.01 6.07 19.17
N CYS A 145 -15.95 5.19 18.18
CA CYS A 145 -14.85 5.06 17.22
C CYS A 145 -15.26 5.60 15.85
N LEU A 146 -14.42 6.43 15.25
CA LEU A 146 -14.66 7.03 13.94
C LEU A 146 -13.54 6.64 12.98
N ILE A 147 -13.90 6.03 11.85
CA ILE A 147 -12.95 5.63 10.82
C ILE A 147 -13.17 6.47 9.57
N ILE A 148 -12.13 7.19 9.17
CA ILE A 148 -12.11 7.98 7.95
C ILE A 148 -11.55 7.12 6.81
N ALA A 149 -12.43 6.70 5.91
CA ALA A 149 -12.13 5.87 4.74
C ALA A 149 -12.46 6.60 3.42
N THR A 150 -12.44 7.94 3.44
CA THR A 150 -12.80 8.81 2.30
C THR A 150 -11.75 8.86 1.19
N GLY A 151 -10.55 8.34 1.45
CA GLY A 151 -9.40 8.52 0.57
C GLY A 151 -9.00 10.00 0.42
N LEU A 152 -8.29 10.30 -0.65
CA LEU A 152 -7.95 11.67 -1.06
C LEU A 152 -9.02 12.16 -2.04
N SER A 153 -9.96 12.97 -1.58
CA SER A 153 -11.18 13.33 -2.30
C SER A 153 -11.14 14.71 -2.97
N LYS A 154 -10.14 15.55 -2.65
CA LYS A 154 -9.97 16.87 -3.25
C LYS A 154 -8.82 16.89 -4.26
N PRO A 155 -8.88 17.72 -5.31
CA PRO A 155 -7.70 18.01 -6.12
C PRO A 155 -6.65 18.73 -5.27
N TYR A 156 -5.38 18.38 -5.45
CA TYR A 156 -4.27 19.16 -4.91
C TYR A 156 -3.96 20.32 -5.85
N ILE A 157 -4.15 21.55 -5.40
CA ILE A 157 -3.89 22.76 -6.19
C ILE A 157 -2.58 23.40 -5.69
N PRO A 158 -1.50 23.39 -6.48
CA PRO A 158 -0.24 24.01 -6.08
C PRO A 158 -0.38 25.54 -6.02
N ASN A 159 0.40 26.18 -5.15
CA ASN A 159 0.46 27.63 -5.05
C ASN A 159 1.29 28.21 -6.22
N ILE A 160 0.66 28.36 -7.38
CA ILE A 160 1.24 28.95 -8.58
C ILE A 160 0.35 30.14 -8.98
N PRO A 161 0.88 31.36 -9.12
CA PRO A 161 0.11 32.49 -9.64
C PRO A 161 -0.51 32.18 -11.01
N GLY A 162 -1.84 32.29 -11.12
CA GLY A 162 -2.59 31.99 -12.34
C GLY A 162 -3.02 30.53 -12.50
N ILE A 163 -2.79 29.67 -11.50
CA ILE A 163 -3.23 28.26 -11.52
C ILE A 163 -4.75 28.13 -11.65
N GLU A 164 -5.52 29.10 -11.14
CA GLU A 164 -6.97 29.17 -11.23
C GLU A 164 -7.49 29.37 -12.65
N LEU A 165 -6.62 29.77 -13.59
CA LEU A 165 -6.95 29.87 -15.02
C LEU A 165 -6.91 28.51 -15.73
N THR A 166 -6.33 27.50 -15.10
CA THR A 166 -6.10 26.18 -15.70
C THR A 166 -7.27 25.23 -15.47
N GLU A 167 -7.26 24.09 -16.16
CA GLU A 167 -8.31 23.08 -16.03
C GLU A 167 -7.85 21.92 -15.14
N ASN A 168 -8.68 21.54 -14.17
CA ASN A 168 -8.33 20.47 -13.24
C ASN A 168 -8.59 19.07 -13.82
N TYR A 169 -7.78 18.08 -13.46
CA TYR A 169 -7.96 16.66 -13.80
C TYR A 169 -9.36 16.10 -13.49
N PHE A 170 -10.06 16.69 -12.53
CA PHE A 170 -11.42 16.30 -12.19
C PHE A 170 -12.44 16.66 -13.28
N ASP A 171 -12.18 17.73 -14.04
CA ASP A 171 -13.24 18.45 -14.75
C ASP A 171 -12.93 18.71 -16.23
N PHE A 172 -11.66 18.70 -16.66
CA PHE A 172 -11.32 18.99 -18.06
C PHE A 172 -11.95 17.96 -19.04
N PRO A 173 -12.30 18.37 -20.29
CA PRO A 173 -12.82 17.46 -21.30
C PRO A 173 -11.87 16.29 -21.54
N PHE A 174 -12.34 15.06 -21.38
CA PHE A 174 -11.49 13.88 -21.60
C PHE A 174 -11.59 13.35 -23.04
N ASP A 175 -12.34 14.01 -23.92
CA ASP A 175 -12.43 13.64 -25.33
C ASP A 175 -11.16 14.12 -26.07
N PRO A 176 -10.35 13.23 -26.68
CA PRO A 176 -9.15 13.63 -27.43
C PRO A 176 -9.44 14.58 -28.59
N GLU A 177 -10.63 14.54 -29.18
CA GLU A 177 -11.01 15.39 -30.33
C GLU A 177 -11.01 16.89 -29.96
N GLU A 178 -11.25 17.23 -28.69
CA GLU A 178 -11.17 18.61 -28.17
C GLU A 178 -9.76 19.20 -28.18
N TYR A 179 -8.73 18.37 -28.45
CA TYR A 179 -7.32 18.73 -28.40
C TYR A 179 -6.62 18.67 -29.76
N ILE A 180 -7.37 18.46 -30.86
CA ILE A 180 -6.80 18.38 -32.21
C ILE A 180 -5.92 19.58 -32.51
N ASN A 181 -4.67 19.32 -32.91
CA ASN A 181 -3.66 20.31 -33.28
C ASN A 181 -3.25 21.31 -32.17
N GLN A 182 -3.69 21.12 -30.93
CA GLN A 182 -3.39 22.02 -29.81
C GLN A 182 -2.03 21.73 -29.16
N ARG A 183 -1.42 22.78 -28.59
CA ARG A 183 -0.27 22.73 -27.69
C ARG A 183 -0.78 22.58 -26.26
N VAL A 184 -0.49 21.46 -25.61
CA VAL A 184 -1.01 21.13 -24.28
C VAL A 184 0.13 21.05 -23.28
N LEU A 185 0.02 21.84 -22.21
CA LEU A 185 0.83 21.65 -21.01
C LEU A 185 0.06 20.81 -20.01
N ILE A 186 0.68 19.75 -19.49
CA ILE A 186 0.18 18.97 -18.36
C ILE A 186 1.09 19.24 -17.17
N ILE A 187 0.55 19.84 -16.11
CA ILE A 187 1.28 20.07 -14.87
C ILE A 187 1.14 18.82 -13.99
N GLY A 188 2.25 18.14 -13.75
CA GLY A 188 2.33 16.90 -12.98
C GLY A 188 2.84 15.71 -13.79
N LYS A 189 3.85 15.02 -13.25
CA LYS A 189 4.47 13.81 -13.84
C LYS A 189 4.13 12.53 -13.05
N GLY A 190 2.95 12.50 -12.42
CA GLY A 190 2.39 11.31 -11.77
C GLY A 190 1.51 10.49 -12.72
N ALA A 191 0.84 9.46 -12.18
CA ALA A 191 -0.03 8.57 -12.96
C ALA A 191 -1.10 9.33 -13.77
N SER A 192 -1.80 10.29 -13.16
CA SER A 192 -2.82 11.12 -13.82
C SER A 192 -2.25 11.95 -14.99
N GLY A 193 -1.01 12.45 -14.85
CA GLY A 193 -0.35 13.21 -15.92
C GLY A 193 0.01 12.32 -17.11
N PHE A 194 0.59 11.15 -16.83
CA PHE A 194 0.97 10.21 -17.89
C PHE A 194 -0.23 9.54 -18.56
N GLU A 195 -1.29 9.17 -17.84
CA GLU A 195 -2.49 8.64 -18.50
C GLU A 195 -3.14 9.69 -19.41
N THR A 196 -3.19 10.95 -18.98
CA THR A 196 -3.72 12.06 -19.79
C THR A 196 -2.86 12.26 -21.02
N ALA A 197 -1.54 12.27 -20.86
CA ALA A 197 -0.61 12.45 -21.97
C ALA A 197 -0.70 11.31 -23.00
N ASN A 198 -0.77 10.06 -22.56
CA ASN A 198 -0.98 8.91 -23.45
C ASN A 198 -2.34 8.97 -24.16
N HIS A 199 -3.37 9.46 -23.49
CA HIS A 199 -4.73 9.57 -24.04
C HIS A 199 -4.84 10.66 -25.12
N LEU A 200 -4.09 11.75 -25.00
CA LEU A 200 -4.13 12.87 -25.94
C LEU A 200 -3.08 12.78 -27.06
N ILE A 201 -2.21 11.77 -27.04
CA ILE A 201 -0.99 11.73 -27.87
C ILE A 201 -1.27 11.65 -29.37
N GLU A 202 -2.42 11.11 -29.76
CA GLU A 202 -2.82 10.95 -31.16
C GLU A 202 -3.45 12.21 -31.75
N THR A 203 -3.93 13.14 -30.91
CA THR A 203 -4.69 14.32 -31.35
C THR A 203 -3.98 15.65 -31.10
N ALA A 204 -3.29 15.80 -29.97
CA ALA A 204 -2.56 17.01 -29.65
C ALA A 204 -1.30 17.17 -30.53
N ARG A 205 -1.01 18.41 -30.95
CA ARG A 205 0.19 18.72 -31.74
C ARG A 205 1.47 18.62 -30.90
N VAL A 206 1.41 19.09 -29.66
CA VAL A 206 2.53 19.09 -28.72
C VAL A 206 1.98 18.79 -27.34
N ILE A 207 2.58 17.85 -26.62
CA ILE A 207 2.31 17.61 -25.22
C ILE A 207 3.59 17.76 -24.40
N HIS A 208 3.57 18.68 -23.45
CA HIS A 208 4.62 18.80 -22.44
C HIS A 208 4.08 18.35 -21.08
N LEU A 209 4.73 17.40 -20.40
CA LEU A 209 4.49 17.19 -18.97
C LEU A 209 5.56 17.95 -18.18
N CYS A 210 5.15 18.75 -17.21
CA CYS A 210 6.06 19.56 -16.40
C CYS A 210 5.90 19.26 -14.91
N SER A 211 7.01 19.03 -14.22
CA SER A 211 7.07 19.07 -12.75
C SER A 211 8.51 19.36 -12.29
N PRO A 212 8.71 19.87 -11.06
CA PRO A 212 10.05 20.23 -10.58
C PRO A 212 10.99 19.03 -10.41
N ASN A 213 10.43 17.83 -10.25
CA ASN A 213 11.16 16.62 -9.91
C ASN A 213 11.28 15.67 -11.11
N SER A 214 12.42 15.00 -11.25
CA SER A 214 12.58 13.93 -12.24
C SER A 214 11.61 12.77 -12.00
N ILE A 215 11.29 12.05 -13.08
CA ILE A 215 10.42 10.88 -12.98
C ILE A 215 11.11 9.78 -12.17
N LYS A 216 10.33 9.11 -11.32
CA LYS A 216 10.72 7.87 -10.66
C LYS A 216 9.92 6.73 -11.28
N LEU A 217 10.58 5.60 -11.50
CA LEU A 217 9.98 4.42 -12.12
C LEU A 217 9.68 3.41 -11.04
N ALA A 218 8.44 2.91 -10.98
CA ALA A 218 7.99 2.02 -9.90
C ALA A 218 8.82 0.73 -9.80
N TRP A 219 9.41 0.25 -10.89
CA TRP A 219 10.29 -0.93 -10.88
C TRP A 219 11.71 -0.64 -10.34
N LYS A 220 12.08 0.63 -10.18
CA LYS A 220 13.33 1.04 -9.51
C LYS A 220 13.11 1.34 -8.03
N THR A 221 11.96 1.93 -7.70
CA THR A 221 11.66 2.37 -6.32
C THR A 221 10.87 1.35 -5.52
N HIS A 222 10.33 0.32 -6.19
CA HIS A 222 9.42 -0.66 -5.63
C HIS A 222 8.12 -0.06 -5.04
N PHE A 223 7.86 1.22 -5.31
CA PHE A 223 6.68 1.95 -4.85
C PHE A 223 5.67 2.11 -6.00
N SER A 224 4.48 1.53 -5.87
CA SER A 224 3.46 1.58 -6.93
C SER A 224 2.86 2.96 -7.20
N GLY A 225 3.15 3.97 -6.36
CA GLY A 225 2.78 5.36 -6.60
C GLY A 225 3.67 6.09 -7.61
N ASP A 226 4.86 5.56 -7.90
CA ASP A 226 5.73 6.05 -8.97
C ASP A 226 5.27 5.55 -10.35
N LEU A 227 5.90 6.03 -11.44
CA LEU A 227 5.44 5.74 -12.79
C LEU A 227 5.52 4.24 -13.11
N ARG A 228 4.36 3.65 -13.36
CA ARG A 228 4.17 2.24 -13.73
C ARG A 228 4.36 2.03 -15.23
N ALA A 229 4.84 0.85 -15.62
CA ALA A 229 5.11 0.48 -17.02
C ALA A 229 3.90 0.61 -17.95
N ILE A 230 2.68 0.41 -17.44
CA ILE A 230 1.46 0.60 -18.21
C ILE A 230 1.30 2.04 -18.76
N ASN A 231 1.90 3.03 -18.10
CA ASN A 231 1.77 4.45 -18.41
C ASN A 231 3.04 5.05 -19.04
N THR A 232 4.04 4.23 -19.38
CA THR A 232 5.30 4.68 -19.96
C THR A 232 5.36 4.84 -21.49
N PRO A 233 4.37 4.45 -22.32
CA PRO A 233 4.47 4.66 -23.77
C PRO A 233 4.80 6.11 -24.18
N PHE A 234 4.29 7.10 -23.45
CA PHE A 234 4.64 8.51 -23.68
C PHE A 234 6.15 8.81 -23.63
N LEU A 235 6.92 8.09 -22.78
CA LEU A 235 8.37 8.27 -22.68
C LEU A 235 9.08 8.00 -24.01
N ASP A 236 8.60 7.03 -24.77
CA ASP A 236 9.15 6.67 -26.08
C ASP A 236 9.04 7.85 -27.05
N THR A 237 7.88 8.50 -27.08
CA THR A 237 7.66 9.66 -27.97
C THR A 237 8.52 10.86 -27.61
N TYR A 238 8.84 11.05 -26.33
CA TYR A 238 9.77 12.09 -25.90
C TYR A 238 11.20 11.80 -26.39
N ILE A 239 11.69 10.58 -26.18
CA ILE A 239 13.05 10.19 -26.56
C ILE A 239 13.21 10.17 -28.08
N LEU A 240 12.22 9.66 -28.80
CA LEU A 240 12.19 9.60 -30.27
C LEU A 240 11.78 10.92 -30.94
N LYS A 241 11.65 12.01 -30.18
CA LYS A 241 11.37 13.37 -30.69
C LYS A 241 10.06 13.50 -31.47
N GLY A 242 9.04 12.74 -31.08
CA GLY A 242 7.68 12.78 -31.60
C GLY A 242 6.85 13.99 -31.11
N GLN A 243 7.45 15.18 -31.07
CA GLN A 243 6.81 16.45 -30.64
C GLN A 243 6.29 16.49 -29.19
N ASN A 244 6.73 15.56 -28.35
CA ASN A 244 6.37 15.45 -26.95
C ASN A 244 7.59 15.70 -26.05
N SER A 245 7.40 16.25 -24.85
CA SER A 245 8.52 16.51 -23.93
C SER A 245 8.18 16.31 -22.46
N LEU A 246 9.18 15.85 -21.71
CA LEU A 246 9.19 15.89 -20.25
C LEU A 246 10.04 17.07 -19.81
N LEU A 247 9.46 17.96 -19.05
CA LEU A 247 10.11 19.15 -18.53
C LEU A 247 10.35 18.98 -17.03
N ASP A 248 11.62 18.95 -16.66
CA ASP A 248 12.05 19.05 -15.28
C ASP A 248 12.20 20.54 -14.97
N GLY A 249 11.15 21.11 -14.39
CA GLY A 249 11.09 22.54 -14.11
C GLY A 249 9.89 22.93 -13.25
N SER A 250 10.04 24.05 -12.55
CA SER A 250 8.98 24.64 -11.75
C SER A 250 8.19 25.62 -12.60
N VAL A 251 6.87 25.47 -12.63
CA VAL A 251 5.98 26.49 -13.20
C VAL A 251 5.87 27.63 -12.19
N GLU A 252 6.38 28.81 -12.54
CA GLU A 252 6.46 29.97 -11.66
C GLU A 252 5.23 30.88 -11.80
N LYS A 253 4.62 30.93 -12.99
CA LYS A 253 3.50 31.81 -13.30
C LYS A 253 2.74 31.32 -14.54
N ILE A 254 1.43 31.54 -14.55
CA ILE A 254 0.55 31.26 -15.68
C ILE A 254 -0.26 32.53 -15.99
N GLU A 255 -0.29 32.95 -17.25
CA GLU A 255 -1.12 34.07 -17.70
C GLU A 255 -1.90 33.67 -18.95
N TYR A 256 -3.16 34.11 -19.07
CA TYR A 256 -3.93 33.96 -20.30
C TYR A 256 -4.00 35.30 -21.04
N ARG A 257 -3.41 35.37 -22.24
CA ARG A 257 -3.35 36.60 -23.05
C ARG A 257 -3.46 36.27 -24.53
N ASN A 258 -4.19 37.10 -25.28
CA ASN A 258 -4.33 36.98 -26.74
C ASN A 258 -4.79 35.58 -27.22
N GLY A 259 -5.59 34.87 -26.42
CA GLY A 259 -6.12 33.56 -26.78
C GLY A 259 -5.25 32.36 -26.40
N GLU A 260 -4.07 32.57 -25.79
CA GLU A 260 -3.17 31.50 -25.36
C GLU A 260 -2.71 31.66 -23.90
N TYR A 261 -2.27 30.55 -23.31
CA TYR A 261 -1.62 30.51 -22.01
C TYR A 261 -0.12 30.73 -22.18
N LEU A 262 0.42 31.72 -21.48
CA LEU A 262 1.85 31.96 -21.34
C LEU A 262 2.29 31.43 -19.98
N VAL A 263 3.23 30.49 -19.98
CA VAL A 263 3.67 29.77 -18.79
C VAL A 263 5.16 29.98 -18.56
N ASP A 264 5.49 30.59 -17.43
CA ASP A 264 6.87 30.81 -16.99
C ASP A 264 7.39 29.53 -16.33
N ILE A 265 8.44 28.94 -16.90
CA ILE A 265 9.06 27.72 -16.40
C ILE A 265 10.53 28.00 -16.06
N CYS A 266 10.92 27.60 -14.84
CA CYS A 266 12.31 27.59 -14.38
C CYS A 266 12.83 26.15 -14.39
N PHE A 267 13.80 25.83 -15.25
CA PHE A 267 14.27 24.47 -15.48
C PHE A 267 15.24 23.98 -14.39
N SER A 268 14.95 22.80 -13.82
CA SER A 268 15.72 22.20 -12.73
C SER A 268 17.12 21.72 -13.18
N HIS A 269 17.25 21.25 -14.43
CA HIS A 269 18.49 20.67 -14.97
C HIS A 269 19.21 21.56 -15.98
N ALA A 270 18.90 22.86 -16.00
CA ALA A 270 19.52 23.84 -16.88
C ALA A 270 19.93 25.10 -16.08
N ASP A 271 20.49 24.91 -14.88
CA ASP A 271 20.99 25.97 -14.00
C ASP A 271 19.97 27.10 -13.72
N GLY A 272 18.69 26.73 -13.58
CA GLY A 272 17.62 27.69 -13.35
C GLY A 272 17.27 28.56 -14.57
N GLN A 273 17.66 28.14 -15.78
CA GLN A 273 17.24 28.79 -17.01
C GLN A 273 15.72 28.95 -17.04
N LYS A 274 15.26 30.14 -17.42
CA LYS A 274 13.84 30.48 -17.51
C LYS A 274 13.39 30.54 -18.96
N ALA A 275 12.18 30.06 -19.22
CA ALA A 275 11.50 30.22 -20.49
C ALA A 275 10.02 30.58 -20.28
N VAL A 276 9.48 31.34 -21.21
CA VAL A 276 8.04 31.55 -21.33
C VAL A 276 7.57 30.69 -22.49
N LEU A 277 6.74 29.69 -22.21
CA LEU A 277 6.21 28.78 -23.22
C LEU A 277 4.72 29.05 -23.42
N ALA A 278 4.27 28.97 -24.67
CA ALA A 278 2.91 29.30 -25.06
C ALA A 278 2.10 28.05 -25.40
N TYR A 279 0.89 27.94 -24.83
CA TYR A 279 0.02 26.78 -24.91
C TYR A 279 -1.43 27.17 -25.22
N ASP A 280 -2.15 26.26 -25.87
CA ASP A 280 -3.58 26.42 -26.11
C ASP A 280 -4.39 25.92 -24.90
N ARG A 281 -3.85 24.94 -24.15
CA ARG A 281 -4.45 24.37 -22.93
C ARG A 281 -3.40 24.13 -21.86
N VAL A 282 -3.81 24.30 -20.59
CA VAL A 282 -3.00 23.94 -19.42
C VAL A 282 -3.85 23.06 -18.50
N LEU A 283 -3.44 21.80 -18.35
CA LEU A 283 -4.15 20.77 -17.59
C LEU A 283 -3.41 20.48 -16.28
N CYS A 284 -4.10 20.60 -15.15
CA CYS A 284 -3.57 20.33 -13.83
C CYS A 284 -3.82 18.88 -13.40
N CYS A 285 -2.77 18.06 -13.51
CA CYS A 285 -2.70 16.66 -13.07
C CYS A 285 -1.80 16.52 -11.84
N THR A 286 -1.99 17.41 -10.86
CA THR A 286 -1.13 17.62 -9.69
C THR A 286 -1.44 16.71 -8.50
N GLY A 287 -2.39 15.78 -8.65
CA GLY A 287 -2.73 14.79 -7.65
C GLY A 287 -3.91 15.20 -6.77
N PHE A 288 -4.06 14.47 -5.65
CA PHE A 288 -5.20 14.54 -4.75
C PHE A 288 -4.73 14.87 -3.32
N GLN A 289 -5.62 15.44 -2.52
CA GLN A 289 -5.40 15.80 -1.11
C GLN A 289 -6.58 15.36 -0.23
N PHE A 290 -6.31 15.19 1.06
CA PHE A 290 -7.31 14.88 2.07
C PHE A 290 -8.28 16.05 2.30
N ASP A 291 -9.56 15.76 2.56
CA ASP A 291 -10.54 16.79 2.91
C ASP A 291 -10.70 16.92 4.43
N SER A 292 -10.00 17.90 5.01
CA SER A 292 -10.13 18.24 6.43
C SER A 292 -11.24 19.26 6.74
N ALA A 293 -11.97 19.75 5.73
CA ALA A 293 -12.98 20.80 5.93
C ALA A 293 -14.24 20.31 6.65
N ILE A 294 -14.47 19.00 6.68
CA ILE A 294 -15.60 18.40 7.39
C ILE A 294 -15.39 18.35 8.91
N PHE A 295 -14.20 18.63 9.44
CA PHE A 295 -13.93 18.60 10.87
C PHE A 295 -13.97 20.01 11.47
N ASP A 296 -14.61 20.17 12.61
CA ASP A 296 -14.49 21.40 13.40
C ASP A 296 -13.30 21.35 14.36
N ASP A 297 -13.05 22.48 15.04
CA ASP A 297 -11.86 22.68 15.88
C ASP A 297 -11.76 21.69 17.05
N THR A 298 -12.83 20.96 17.39
CA THR A 298 -12.81 19.95 18.47
C THR A 298 -12.14 18.63 18.07
N CYS A 299 -12.05 18.36 16.77
CA CYS A 299 -11.50 17.10 16.25
C CYS A 299 -10.92 17.24 14.84
N LYS A 300 -10.27 18.36 14.53
CA LYS A 300 -9.56 18.53 13.28
C LYS A 300 -8.21 17.82 13.34
N PRO A 301 -7.95 16.79 12.50
CA PRO A 301 -6.68 16.06 12.56
C PRO A 301 -5.53 16.94 12.09
N GLU A 302 -4.36 16.77 12.72
CA GLU A 302 -3.10 17.32 12.21
C GLU A 302 -2.84 16.76 10.81
N LEU A 303 -2.42 17.64 9.88
CA LEU A 303 -2.05 17.25 8.54
C LEU A 303 -0.54 17.34 8.35
N VAL A 304 0.00 16.40 7.60
CA VAL A 304 1.43 16.24 7.31
C VAL A 304 1.64 16.08 5.81
N ILE A 305 2.91 16.25 5.38
CA ILE A 305 3.32 16.10 3.97
C ILE A 305 2.57 17.10 3.09
N HIS A 306 2.79 18.40 3.33
CA HIS A 306 2.14 19.51 2.62
C HIS A 306 0.60 19.43 2.69
N ASP A 307 0.06 19.19 3.88
CA ASP A 307 -1.37 19.06 4.17
C ASP A 307 -2.08 17.94 3.39
N LYS A 308 -1.33 16.99 2.83
CA LYS A 308 -1.88 15.95 1.95
C LYS A 308 -2.52 14.80 2.73
N PHE A 309 -1.98 14.46 3.90
CA PHE A 309 -2.42 13.32 4.70
C PHE A 309 -2.59 13.68 6.17
N PRO A 310 -3.52 13.06 6.90
CA PRO A 310 -3.59 13.19 8.35
C PRO A 310 -2.45 12.43 9.05
N ALA A 311 -1.96 12.96 10.17
CA ALA A 311 -0.96 12.33 11.03
C ALA A 311 -1.55 11.13 11.78
N MET A 312 -0.74 10.06 11.93
CA MET A 312 -1.19 8.77 12.45
C MET A 312 -0.11 8.01 13.22
N THR A 313 -0.54 7.27 14.24
CA THR A 313 0.26 6.30 14.99
C THR A 313 0.53 5.02 14.19
N SER A 314 1.25 4.06 14.77
CA SER A 314 1.46 2.73 14.19
C SER A 314 0.19 1.87 14.14
N GLU A 315 -0.88 2.29 14.81
CA GLU A 315 -2.22 1.69 14.76
C GLU A 315 -3.14 2.37 13.73
N TRP A 316 -2.63 3.34 12.96
CA TRP A 316 -3.41 4.24 12.09
C TRP A 316 -4.49 5.08 12.82
N GLU A 317 -4.36 5.22 14.14
CA GLU A 317 -5.10 6.19 14.94
C GLU A 317 -4.51 7.59 14.71
N SER A 318 -5.32 8.64 14.79
CA SER A 318 -4.84 10.01 14.84
C SER A 318 -3.86 10.20 16.00
N THR A 319 -2.79 10.96 15.77
CA THR A 319 -1.82 11.31 16.83
C THR A 319 -2.43 12.19 17.92
N GLU A 320 -3.42 13.00 17.57
CA GLU A 320 -3.99 14.03 18.46
C GLU A 320 -5.43 13.74 18.90
N ILE A 321 -6.16 12.91 18.14
CA ILE A 321 -7.60 12.66 18.38
C ILE A 321 -7.82 11.18 18.67
N PRO A 322 -7.95 10.79 19.95
CA PRO A 322 -8.22 9.41 20.32
C PRO A 322 -9.46 8.87 19.60
N ASP A 323 -9.50 7.57 19.36
CA ASP A 323 -10.62 6.84 18.74
C ASP A 323 -10.94 7.29 17.29
N MET A 324 -10.11 8.15 16.67
CA MET A 324 -10.19 8.49 15.24
C MET A 324 -9.15 7.71 14.46
N TYR A 325 -9.57 6.90 13.49
CA TYR A 325 -8.69 6.08 12.67
C TYR A 325 -8.81 6.44 11.19
N PHE A 326 -7.79 6.08 10.42
CA PHE A 326 -7.75 6.30 8.98
C PHE A 326 -7.51 4.99 8.23
N ALA A 327 -8.26 4.78 7.15
CA ALA A 327 -8.21 3.54 6.38
C ALA A 327 -8.03 3.78 4.88
N GLY A 328 -7.52 2.77 4.18
CA GLY A 328 -7.34 2.79 2.74
C GLY A 328 -6.13 3.58 2.29
N ALA A 329 -6.25 4.32 1.18
CA ALA A 329 -5.16 5.10 0.63
C ALA A 329 -4.61 6.17 1.60
N LEU A 330 -5.34 6.55 2.67
CA LEU A 330 -4.83 7.44 3.70
C LEU A 330 -3.73 6.80 4.54
N MET A 331 -3.75 5.47 4.70
CA MET A 331 -2.73 4.72 5.44
C MET A 331 -1.33 4.87 4.84
N GLN A 332 -1.24 5.32 3.58
CA GLN A 332 0.04 5.55 2.90
C GLN A 332 0.91 6.64 3.55
N MET A 333 0.35 7.44 4.46
CA MET A 333 1.17 8.35 5.25
C MET A 333 2.31 7.62 5.96
N ARG A 334 2.08 6.38 6.41
CA ARG A 334 3.05 5.56 7.17
C ARG A 334 4.19 5.00 6.32
N ASP A 335 3.98 4.81 5.02
CA ASP A 335 4.93 4.12 4.13
C ASP A 335 5.10 4.84 2.78
N LEU A 336 4.83 6.16 2.73
CA LEU A 336 4.93 6.95 1.52
C LEU A 336 6.31 6.80 0.90
N TYR A 337 6.36 6.50 -0.41
CA TYR A 337 7.59 6.22 -1.17
C TYR A 337 8.33 4.93 -0.76
N LYS A 338 7.73 4.06 0.05
CA LYS A 338 8.33 2.80 0.51
C LYS A 338 7.57 1.58 0.02
N THR A 339 6.27 1.47 0.28
CA THR A 339 5.47 0.31 -0.16
C THR A 339 4.01 0.67 -0.51
N ASN A 340 3.14 -0.33 -0.63
CA ASN A 340 1.93 -0.25 -1.45
C ASN A 340 0.65 0.13 -0.68
N SER A 341 0.72 0.84 0.46
CA SER A 341 -0.50 1.27 1.17
C SER A 341 -1.34 2.30 0.40
N ASN A 342 -0.82 2.84 -0.70
CA ASN A 342 -1.54 3.75 -1.60
C ASN A 342 -2.55 3.03 -2.53
N VAL A 343 -2.57 1.69 -2.56
CA VAL A 343 -3.33 0.86 -3.50
C VAL A 343 -3.97 -0.34 -2.81
N VAL A 344 -5.06 -0.86 -3.39
CA VAL A 344 -5.92 -1.90 -2.79
C VAL A 344 -5.14 -3.12 -2.30
N HIS A 345 -4.24 -3.64 -3.13
CA HIS A 345 -3.46 -4.83 -2.83
C HIS A 345 -2.49 -4.67 -1.66
N GLY A 346 -2.17 -3.44 -1.26
CA GLY A 346 -1.44 -3.18 -0.03
C GLY A 346 -2.39 -2.93 1.13
N PHE A 347 -3.20 -1.87 1.07
CA PHE A 347 -3.98 -1.43 2.22
C PHE A 347 -5.03 -2.45 2.69
N ARG A 348 -5.47 -3.41 1.85
CA ARG A 348 -6.42 -4.45 2.30
C ARG A 348 -5.84 -5.31 3.43
N PHE A 349 -4.52 -5.53 3.43
CA PHE A 349 -3.83 -6.25 4.51
C PHE A 349 -3.62 -5.37 5.73
N ASN A 350 -3.37 -4.07 5.53
CA ASN A 350 -3.32 -3.09 6.63
C ASN A 350 -4.68 -3.00 7.33
N ILE A 351 -5.79 -3.03 6.59
CA ILE A 351 -7.14 -3.02 7.16
C ILE A 351 -7.43 -4.32 7.94
N LYS A 352 -6.89 -5.47 7.49
CA LYS A 352 -6.96 -6.71 8.27
C LYS A 352 -6.20 -6.59 9.60
N ALA A 353 -5.01 -5.99 9.59
CA ALA A 353 -4.27 -5.72 10.83
C ALA A 353 -4.99 -4.71 11.73
N LEU A 354 -5.48 -3.61 11.16
CA LEU A 354 -6.27 -2.61 11.87
C LEU A 354 -7.50 -3.24 12.53
N SER A 355 -8.25 -4.09 11.84
CA SER A 355 -9.43 -4.73 12.44
C SER A 355 -9.05 -5.60 13.64
N GLN A 356 -7.94 -6.34 13.59
CA GLN A 356 -7.45 -7.12 14.73
C GLN A 356 -6.99 -6.23 15.90
N ILE A 357 -6.33 -5.11 15.63
CA ILE A 357 -5.92 -4.13 16.65
C ILE A 357 -7.16 -3.51 17.33
N LEU A 358 -8.20 -3.17 16.56
CA LEU A 358 -9.46 -2.63 17.12
C LEU A 358 -10.16 -3.66 18.00
N GLU A 359 -10.16 -4.93 17.60
CA GLU A 359 -10.72 -6.03 18.39
C GLU A 359 -9.99 -6.21 19.73
N GLU A 360 -8.66 -6.10 19.74
CA GLU A 360 -7.86 -6.13 20.96
C GLU A 360 -8.16 -4.92 21.86
N LYS A 361 -8.06 -3.71 21.28
CA LYS A 361 -8.15 -2.45 22.02
C LYS A 361 -9.53 -2.20 22.65
N TYR A 362 -10.60 -2.56 21.95
CA TYR A 362 -11.96 -2.19 22.35
C TYR A 362 -12.84 -3.34 22.81
N HIS A 363 -12.46 -4.58 22.50
CA HIS A 363 -13.27 -5.74 22.84
C HIS A 363 -12.48 -6.81 23.63
N GLY A 364 -11.22 -6.54 23.98
CA GLY A 364 -10.39 -7.45 24.76
C GLY A 364 -10.13 -8.78 24.05
N LYS A 365 -10.30 -8.84 22.73
CA LYS A 365 -10.05 -10.04 21.93
C LYS A 365 -8.58 -10.03 21.52
N PRO A 366 -7.74 -10.95 22.02
CA PRO A 366 -6.32 -10.92 21.73
C PRO A 366 -6.03 -11.10 20.23
N LEU A 367 -4.89 -10.58 19.78
CA LEU A 367 -4.42 -10.80 18.42
C LEU A 367 -4.35 -12.30 18.11
N PRO A 368 -4.79 -12.73 16.92
CA PRO A 368 -4.75 -14.13 16.54
C PRO A 368 -3.30 -14.59 16.32
N TYR A 369 -2.97 -15.75 16.89
CA TYR A 369 -1.69 -16.43 16.69
C TYR A 369 -1.85 -17.93 16.52
N HIS A 370 -0.83 -18.57 15.96
CA HIS A 370 -0.67 -20.01 15.96
C HIS A 370 0.33 -20.44 17.04
N THR A 371 -0.06 -21.38 17.90
CA THR A 371 0.88 -22.03 18.82
C THR A 371 1.65 -23.11 18.10
N LEU A 372 2.98 -23.03 18.14
CA LEU A 372 3.90 -24.02 17.62
C LEU A 372 4.67 -24.65 18.78
N PRO A 373 5.09 -25.92 18.69
CA PRO A 373 6.07 -26.46 19.62
C PRO A 373 7.38 -25.68 19.47
N LEU A 374 8.13 -25.52 20.57
CA LEU A 374 9.45 -24.89 20.54
C LEU A 374 10.50 -25.84 19.94
N GLN A 375 10.36 -26.09 18.64
CA GLN A 375 11.22 -26.96 17.84
C GLN A 375 11.62 -26.19 16.57
N PRO A 376 12.93 -26.10 16.24
CA PRO A 376 13.41 -25.40 15.04
C PRO A 376 12.64 -25.82 13.79
N GLN A 377 12.44 -27.12 13.59
CA GLN A 377 11.71 -27.67 12.45
C GLN A 377 10.30 -27.08 12.29
N ALA A 378 9.50 -27.07 13.35
CA ALA A 378 8.12 -26.58 13.29
C ALA A 378 8.05 -25.07 12.98
N ILE A 379 9.00 -24.30 13.51
CA ILE A 379 9.11 -22.86 13.26
C ILE A 379 9.52 -22.62 11.80
N VAL A 380 10.54 -23.31 11.32
CA VAL A 380 11.04 -23.16 9.94
C VAL A 380 9.97 -23.56 8.92
N GLU A 381 9.24 -24.65 9.14
CA GLU A 381 8.13 -25.06 8.26
C GLU A 381 7.06 -23.98 8.16
N LYS A 382 6.68 -23.36 9.30
CA LYS A 382 5.72 -22.26 9.32
C LYS A 382 6.26 -21.03 8.59
N VAL A 383 7.52 -20.63 8.86
CA VAL A 383 8.17 -19.48 8.21
C VAL A 383 8.26 -19.69 6.71
N ILE A 384 8.78 -20.83 6.25
CA ILE A 384 8.93 -21.16 4.83
C ILE A 384 7.57 -21.16 4.13
N LYS A 385 6.53 -21.75 4.74
CA LYS A 385 5.17 -21.68 4.19
C LYS A 385 4.72 -20.22 4.04
N ARG A 386 4.86 -19.41 5.09
CA ARG A 386 4.40 -18.01 5.09
C ARG A 386 5.12 -17.12 4.09
N VAL A 387 6.45 -17.18 4.01
CA VAL A 387 7.19 -16.38 3.01
C VAL A 387 6.94 -16.85 1.58
N SER A 388 6.45 -18.09 1.39
CA SER A 388 6.13 -18.65 0.07
C SER A 388 4.69 -18.43 -0.38
N THR A 389 3.74 -18.21 0.54
CA THR A 389 2.32 -18.05 0.19
C THR A 389 1.73 -16.70 0.57
N SER A 390 2.23 -16.04 1.62
CA SER A 390 1.60 -14.82 2.17
C SER A 390 1.61 -13.68 1.15
N PRO A 391 0.43 -13.14 0.77
CA PRO A 391 0.35 -11.95 -0.07
C PRO A 391 0.63 -10.67 0.73
N GLY A 392 0.39 -10.67 2.04
CA GLY A 392 0.68 -9.53 2.91
C GLY A 392 2.18 -9.25 2.99
N LEU A 393 3.00 -10.27 3.31
CA LEU A 393 4.46 -10.14 3.32
C LEU A 393 5.00 -9.75 1.93
N PHE A 394 4.43 -10.34 0.88
CA PHE A 394 4.87 -10.13 -0.50
C PHE A 394 4.57 -8.72 -1.03
N LEU A 395 3.40 -8.15 -0.69
CA LEU A 395 2.91 -6.88 -1.26
C LEU A 395 3.11 -5.67 -0.33
N GLN A 396 3.36 -5.88 0.96
CA GLN A 396 3.70 -4.85 1.95
C GLN A 396 5.15 -5.02 2.43
N GLN A 397 6.08 -4.95 1.49
CA GLN A 397 7.49 -5.29 1.72
C GLN A 397 8.09 -4.45 2.86
N GLY A 398 8.69 -5.11 3.85
CA GLY A 398 9.28 -4.48 5.04
C GLY A 398 8.32 -3.72 5.96
N PHE A 399 7.06 -3.51 5.57
CA PHE A 399 6.07 -2.77 6.34
C PHE A 399 5.22 -3.69 7.21
N LEU A 400 4.72 -4.80 6.64
CA LEU A 400 4.10 -5.87 7.40
C LEU A 400 5.12 -6.97 7.69
N CYS A 401 5.07 -7.51 8.90
CA CYS A 401 5.84 -8.66 9.32
C CYS A 401 4.94 -9.76 9.90
N ASP A 402 5.45 -10.98 9.89
CA ASP A 402 5.01 -11.99 10.84
C ASP A 402 5.92 -11.91 12.08
N LEU A 403 5.39 -12.26 13.24
CA LEU A 403 6.07 -12.16 14.53
C LEU A 403 6.09 -13.51 15.24
N ILE A 404 7.24 -13.91 15.77
CA ILE A 404 7.39 -15.07 16.64
C ILE A 404 7.79 -14.59 18.03
N VAL A 405 6.97 -14.95 19.01
CA VAL A 405 7.32 -14.79 20.43
C VAL A 405 7.56 -16.17 21.03
N ILE A 406 8.76 -16.39 21.56
CA ILE A 406 9.14 -17.66 22.18
C ILE A 406 8.81 -17.58 23.67
N SER A 407 8.08 -18.56 24.16
CA SER A 407 7.87 -18.76 25.60
C SER A 407 8.64 -19.98 26.07
N LYS A 408 9.73 -19.75 26.81
CA LYS A 408 10.56 -20.83 27.37
C LYS A 408 9.87 -21.56 28.52
N SER A 409 8.98 -20.89 29.26
CA SER A 409 8.24 -21.49 30.37
C SER A 409 7.22 -22.53 29.89
N SER A 410 6.50 -22.22 28.80
CA SER A 410 5.51 -23.14 28.20
C SER A 410 6.10 -24.03 27.11
N GLN A 411 7.37 -23.88 26.75
CA GLN A 411 8.04 -24.61 25.65
C GLN A 411 7.26 -24.49 24.32
N THR A 412 6.74 -23.30 24.04
CA THR A 412 5.98 -22.98 22.83
C THR A 412 6.50 -21.73 22.14
N ALA A 413 6.17 -21.58 20.86
CA ALA A 413 6.33 -20.34 20.12
C ALA A 413 4.95 -19.87 19.61
N HIS A 414 4.63 -18.60 19.83
CA HIS A 414 3.41 -17.97 19.31
C HIS A 414 3.74 -17.22 18.01
N TYR A 415 3.07 -17.60 16.93
CA TYR A 415 3.28 -17.07 15.59
C TYR A 415 2.12 -16.15 15.19
N TYR A 416 2.36 -14.85 15.16
CA TYR A 416 1.42 -13.82 14.74
C TYR A 416 1.65 -13.45 13.28
N GLU A 417 0.58 -13.19 12.52
CA GLU A 417 0.65 -12.98 11.07
C GLU A 417 0.24 -11.58 10.64
N GLY A 418 1.07 -10.93 9.82
CA GLY A 418 0.72 -9.70 9.09
C GLY A 418 0.48 -8.47 9.97
N LEU A 419 1.36 -8.22 10.94
CA LEU A 419 1.32 -7.04 11.80
C LEU A 419 2.23 -5.92 11.24
N PRO A 420 1.93 -4.63 11.47
CA PRO A 420 2.84 -3.55 11.12
C PRO A 420 4.13 -3.63 11.93
N MET A 421 5.27 -3.49 11.26
CA MET A 421 6.56 -3.58 11.94
C MET A 421 6.71 -2.48 13.01
N ASP A 422 6.27 -1.26 12.71
CA ASP A 422 6.30 -0.18 13.72
C ASP A 422 5.38 -0.47 14.91
N TYR A 423 4.23 -1.11 14.70
CA TYR A 423 3.32 -1.50 15.77
C TYR A 423 4.00 -2.51 16.71
N VAL A 424 4.61 -3.55 16.16
CA VAL A 424 5.36 -4.55 16.96
C VAL A 424 6.48 -3.87 17.77
N ARG A 425 7.22 -2.92 17.16
CA ARG A 425 8.30 -2.20 17.85
C ARG A 425 7.80 -1.23 18.91
N ASP A 426 6.66 -0.59 18.71
CA ASP A 426 6.05 0.29 19.71
C ASP A 426 5.50 -0.53 20.89
N GLN A 427 4.87 -1.67 20.63
CA GLN A 427 4.43 -2.59 21.68
C GLN A 427 5.62 -3.19 22.47
N ALA A 428 6.76 -3.41 21.83
CA ALA A 428 7.99 -3.84 22.51
C ALA A 428 8.62 -2.76 23.41
N LYS A 429 8.24 -1.48 23.28
CA LYS A 429 8.65 -0.38 24.18
C LYS A 429 7.79 -0.31 25.44
N GLY A 430 6.49 -0.59 25.28
CA GLY A 430 5.50 -0.58 26.37
C GLY A 430 5.46 -1.90 27.11
N ILE A 431 4.69 -1.98 28.19
CA ILE A 431 4.42 -3.24 28.91
C ILE A 431 3.45 -4.08 28.05
N GLY A 432 3.97 -4.65 26.94
CA GLY A 432 3.48 -5.83 26.22
C GLY A 432 2.16 -5.70 25.43
N PHE A 433 1.99 -6.60 24.46
CA PHE A 433 0.68 -6.99 23.92
C PHE A 433 -0.33 -7.26 25.05
N ALA A 434 -1.64 -7.17 24.81
CA ALA A 434 -2.64 -7.42 25.86
C ALA A 434 -2.52 -8.83 26.50
N ASN A 435 -1.88 -9.78 25.81
CA ASN A 435 -1.53 -11.11 26.34
C ASN A 435 -0.22 -11.17 27.15
N ARG A 436 0.47 -10.05 27.34
CA ARG A 436 1.80 -9.92 27.97
C ARG A 436 2.93 -10.74 27.34
N ASP A 437 2.70 -11.48 26.26
CA ASP A 437 3.71 -12.31 25.58
C ASP A 437 5.04 -11.58 25.31
N LEU A 438 5.02 -10.35 24.78
CA LEU A 438 6.24 -9.54 24.58
C LEU A 438 6.78 -8.87 25.86
N ALA A 439 5.93 -8.64 26.87
CA ALA A 439 6.38 -8.09 28.15
C ALA A 439 7.06 -9.15 29.03
N GLU A 440 6.66 -10.41 28.87
CA GLU A 440 7.18 -11.56 29.63
C GLU A 440 8.40 -12.20 28.95
N ASN A 441 8.61 -11.95 27.66
CA ASN A 441 9.75 -12.45 26.89
C ASN A 441 10.55 -11.28 26.31
N ASP A 442 11.78 -11.10 26.78
CA ASP A 442 12.66 -10.01 26.32
C ASP A 442 13.00 -10.10 24.82
N GLN A 443 12.78 -11.25 24.18
CA GLN A 443 13.21 -11.53 22.80
C GLN A 443 12.08 -12.04 21.91
N TYR A 444 12.11 -11.58 20.66
CA TYR A 444 11.15 -11.96 19.62
C TYR A 444 11.80 -11.92 18.24
N TYR A 445 11.14 -12.52 17.26
CA TYR A 445 11.61 -12.57 15.87
C TYR A 445 10.58 -11.97 14.94
N THR A 446 11.05 -11.27 13.92
CA THR A 446 10.19 -10.70 12.89
C THR A 446 10.59 -11.26 11.55
N ILE A 447 9.61 -11.59 10.72
CA ILE A 447 9.81 -12.12 9.38
C ILE A 447 9.18 -11.17 8.40
N THR A 448 9.98 -10.64 7.48
CA THR A 448 9.57 -9.75 6.41
C THR A 448 10.01 -10.30 5.07
N MET A 449 9.43 -9.78 3.99
CA MET A 449 10.03 -9.85 2.65
C MET A 449 10.42 -8.45 2.22
N GLU A 450 11.65 -8.28 1.73
CA GLU A 450 12.22 -6.99 1.37
C GLU A 450 13.03 -7.08 0.07
N PHE A 451 13.05 -5.99 -0.70
CA PHE A 451 14.01 -5.82 -1.80
C PHE A 451 15.35 -5.41 -1.19
N GLY A 452 16.45 -5.94 -1.73
CA GLY A 452 17.78 -5.48 -1.38
C GLY A 452 18.18 -4.24 -2.19
N GLU A 453 19.44 -3.84 -2.04
CA GLU A 453 19.99 -2.69 -2.78
C GLU A 453 20.26 -3.05 -4.25
N ILE A 454 19.78 -2.19 -5.15
CA ILE A 454 20.01 -2.30 -6.59
C ILE A 454 20.76 -1.04 -7.04
N GLU A 455 22.04 -1.20 -7.35
CA GLU A 455 22.85 -0.16 -8.00
C GLU A 455 22.76 -0.27 -9.53
N GLY A 456 22.50 0.85 -10.21
CA GLY A 456 22.52 0.92 -11.67
C GLY A 456 21.21 0.48 -12.34
N ASP A 457 21.32 -0.45 -13.30
CA ASP A 457 20.19 -0.93 -14.09
C ASP A 457 19.48 -2.09 -13.35
N PRO A 458 18.22 -1.92 -12.90
CA PRO A 458 17.47 -2.99 -12.22
C PRO A 458 17.22 -4.22 -13.11
N PHE A 459 17.42 -4.13 -14.42
CA PHE A 459 17.29 -5.27 -15.33
C PHE A 459 18.60 -6.05 -15.52
N SER A 460 19.71 -5.58 -14.94
CA SER A 460 21.05 -6.16 -15.11
C SER A 460 21.76 -6.35 -13.77
N VAL A 461 21.12 -7.06 -12.85
CA VAL A 461 21.65 -7.31 -11.50
C VAL A 461 22.41 -8.63 -11.46
N LYS A 462 23.66 -8.60 -10.95
CA LYS A 462 24.47 -9.81 -10.74
C LYS A 462 24.02 -10.53 -9.48
N ARG A 463 23.61 -11.81 -9.62
CA ARG A 463 23.28 -12.69 -8.49
C ARG A 463 24.51 -13.42 -7.97
N ASP A 464 24.60 -13.59 -6.64
CA ASP A 464 25.61 -14.42 -6.02
C ASP A 464 25.13 -15.89 -5.96
N LYS A 465 26.05 -16.84 -6.20
CA LYS A 465 25.80 -18.28 -6.13
C LYS A 465 26.08 -18.85 -4.73
N ASP A 466 26.64 -18.05 -3.83
CA ASP A 466 26.84 -18.39 -2.44
C ASP A 466 25.59 -18.04 -1.64
N HIS A 467 24.84 -19.05 -1.20
CA HIS A 467 23.65 -18.81 -0.37
C HIS A 467 24.00 -18.19 1.00
N ASN A 468 25.27 -18.20 1.44
CA ASN A 468 25.74 -17.53 2.66
C ASN A 468 25.79 -16.02 2.50
N LYS A 469 25.78 -15.55 1.26
CA LYS A 469 25.70 -14.14 0.91
C LYS A 469 24.29 -13.73 0.52
N ALA A 470 23.28 -14.35 1.14
CA ALA A 470 21.89 -13.99 0.96
C ALA A 470 21.60 -12.49 1.24
N TYR A 471 22.41 -11.84 2.10
CA TYR A 471 22.36 -10.40 2.36
C TYR A 471 22.73 -9.53 1.14
N LEU A 472 23.28 -10.11 0.07
CA LEU A 472 23.50 -9.47 -1.22
C LEU A 472 22.33 -9.68 -2.19
N SER A 473 21.26 -10.35 -1.79
CA SER A 473 20.07 -10.54 -2.64
C SER A 473 19.42 -9.19 -2.91
N ALA A 474 19.21 -8.89 -4.18
CA ALA A 474 18.73 -7.59 -4.62
C ALA A 474 17.21 -7.56 -4.84
N HIS A 475 16.64 -8.68 -5.27
CA HIS A 475 15.21 -8.84 -5.44
C HIS A 475 14.53 -9.20 -4.11
N LEU A 476 13.21 -9.30 -4.17
CA LEU A 476 12.39 -9.61 -3.02
C LEU A 476 12.81 -10.94 -2.38
N HIS A 477 13.20 -10.90 -1.11
CA HIS A 477 13.64 -12.08 -0.39
C HIS A 477 13.29 -12.00 1.11
N PRO A 478 13.22 -13.15 1.81
CA PRO A 478 12.88 -13.18 3.22
C PRO A 478 14.04 -12.70 4.11
N ILE A 479 13.69 -11.96 5.17
CA ILE A 479 14.61 -11.55 6.22
C ILE A 479 13.99 -11.93 7.57
N VAL A 480 14.76 -12.63 8.41
CA VAL A 480 14.41 -12.96 9.78
C VAL A 480 15.29 -12.14 10.71
N ARG A 481 14.67 -11.32 11.56
CA ARG A 481 15.39 -10.50 12.53
C ARG A 481 15.05 -10.93 13.95
N ARG A 482 16.06 -11.04 14.80
CA ARG A 482 15.89 -11.27 16.24
C ARG A 482 16.09 -9.96 16.99
N PHE A 483 15.14 -9.63 17.84
CA PHE A 483 15.19 -8.46 18.69
C PHE A 483 15.27 -8.85 20.16
N SER A 484 15.92 -8.00 20.95
CA SER A 484 15.67 -7.90 22.39
C SER A 484 15.16 -6.50 22.69
N LYS A 485 13.92 -6.38 23.16
CA LYS A 485 13.20 -5.10 23.26
C LYS A 485 13.24 -4.32 21.93
N ASN A 486 14.04 -3.26 21.86
CA ASN A 486 14.24 -2.46 20.63
C ASN A 486 15.56 -2.70 19.92
N SER A 487 16.45 -3.48 20.51
CA SER A 487 17.79 -3.75 19.98
C SER A 487 17.73 -4.93 19.03
N LEU A 488 18.15 -4.70 17.78
CA LEU A 488 18.41 -5.78 16.83
C LEU A 488 19.63 -6.57 17.31
N LEU A 489 19.47 -7.87 17.49
CA LEU A 489 20.54 -8.79 17.89
C LEU A 489 21.15 -9.53 16.71
N TYR A 490 20.29 -9.96 15.78
CA TYR A 490 20.70 -10.75 14.62
C TYR A 490 19.76 -10.53 13.45
N GLU A 491 20.32 -10.66 12.24
CA GLU A 491 19.60 -10.58 10.98
C GLU A 491 20.05 -11.72 10.07
N GLN A 492 19.10 -12.59 9.69
CA GLN A 492 19.31 -13.71 8.78
C GLN A 492 18.55 -13.45 7.49
N HIS A 493 19.29 -13.37 6.38
CA HIS A 493 18.69 -13.33 5.04
C HIS A 493 18.53 -14.74 4.48
N ILE A 494 17.46 -14.96 3.73
CA ILE A 494 17.29 -16.14 2.87
C ILE A 494 17.45 -15.66 1.43
N THR A 495 18.20 -16.38 0.61
CA THR A 495 18.45 -15.99 -0.78
C THR A 495 17.15 -15.87 -1.57
N GLU A 496 17.08 -14.87 -2.47
CA GLU A 496 15.96 -14.69 -3.38
C GLU A 496 15.66 -15.95 -4.23
N HIS A 497 14.38 -16.17 -4.53
CA HIS A 497 13.91 -17.29 -5.34
C HIS A 497 13.14 -16.77 -6.56
N LEU A 498 13.45 -17.29 -7.76
CA LEU A 498 12.82 -16.80 -9.00
C LEU A 498 11.28 -16.90 -8.99
N GLU A 499 10.77 -17.99 -8.44
CA GLU A 499 9.32 -18.24 -8.32
C GLU A 499 8.72 -17.63 -7.03
N ASN A 500 9.56 -17.05 -6.15
CA ASN A 500 9.18 -16.57 -4.82
C ASN A 500 8.45 -17.64 -3.96
N ASP A 501 8.92 -18.88 -4.07
CA ASP A 501 8.43 -20.05 -3.32
C ASP A 501 9.65 -20.82 -2.81
N TRP A 502 9.79 -20.88 -1.48
CA TRP A 502 10.91 -21.50 -0.78
C TRP A 502 10.55 -22.89 -0.24
N ARG A 503 9.35 -23.43 -0.52
CA ARG A 503 8.92 -24.74 -0.01
C ARG A 503 9.64 -25.89 -0.72
N PRO A 504 10.38 -26.75 -0.01
CA PRO A 504 11.03 -27.90 -0.63
C PRO A 504 10.01 -28.91 -1.17
N ASN A 505 10.11 -29.26 -2.45
CA ASN A 505 9.32 -30.34 -3.09
C ASN A 505 7.79 -30.14 -3.08
N GLN A 506 7.30 -28.94 -2.72
CA GLN A 506 5.88 -28.62 -2.64
C GLN A 506 5.60 -27.40 -3.53
N HIS A 507 5.68 -27.61 -4.85
CA HIS A 507 5.29 -26.58 -5.81
C HIS A 507 3.76 -26.66 -6.05
N PRO A 508 3.00 -25.57 -5.87
CA PRO A 508 1.52 -25.58 -5.89
C PRO A 508 0.92 -25.54 -7.32
N GLY A 509 1.65 -26.05 -8.30
CA GLY A 509 1.22 -26.18 -9.69
C GLY A 509 1.79 -27.46 -10.28
N GLU A 510 1.16 -28.03 -11.32
CA GLU A 510 1.46 -29.37 -11.85
C GLU A 510 2.96 -29.64 -12.08
N LYS A 511 3.77 -28.57 -12.30
CA LYS A 511 5.19 -28.62 -12.66
C LYS A 511 5.94 -27.32 -12.28
N SER A 512 6.81 -27.35 -11.25
CA SER A 512 7.79 -26.27 -10.95
C SER A 512 8.55 -25.78 -12.18
N VAL A 513 8.82 -24.47 -12.33
CA VAL A 513 9.65 -23.95 -13.43
C VAL A 513 11.11 -24.31 -13.18
N ILE A 514 11.60 -24.17 -11.95
CA ILE A 514 12.97 -24.57 -11.60
C ILE A 514 13.00 -26.07 -11.26
N ARG A 515 13.85 -26.83 -11.97
CA ARG A 515 14.10 -28.26 -11.73
C ARG A 515 15.38 -28.54 -10.97
N CYS A 516 16.37 -27.69 -11.18
CA CYS A 516 17.64 -27.73 -10.51
C CYS A 516 18.23 -26.32 -10.49
N LEU A 517 18.96 -26.00 -9.42
CA LEU A 517 19.71 -24.76 -9.29
C LEU A 517 21.03 -25.06 -8.57
N GLU A 518 22.13 -24.57 -9.13
CA GLU A 518 23.45 -24.75 -8.56
C GLU A 518 23.72 -23.69 -7.48
N PHE A 519 24.04 -24.14 -6.26
CA PHE A 519 24.68 -23.34 -5.22
C PHE A 519 26.10 -23.84 -4.98
N ILE A 520 26.97 -22.97 -4.47
CA ILE A 520 28.31 -23.37 -4.03
C ILE A 520 28.17 -24.50 -2.98
N ASP A 521 29.06 -25.48 -3.06
CA ASP A 521 29.14 -26.65 -2.16
C ASP A 521 27.90 -27.58 -2.13
N GLN A 522 26.99 -27.44 -3.11
CA GLN A 522 25.87 -28.35 -3.29
C GLN A 522 26.14 -29.35 -4.43
N SER A 523 26.06 -30.66 -4.15
CA SER A 523 26.29 -31.71 -5.15
C SER A 523 25.03 -32.17 -5.88
N ASP A 524 23.87 -32.11 -5.23
CA ASP A 524 22.56 -32.42 -5.82
C ASP A 524 21.74 -31.13 -6.03
N TYR A 525 21.81 -30.58 -7.24
CA TYR A 525 21.13 -29.34 -7.61
C TYR A 525 19.60 -29.42 -7.57
N SER A 526 19.02 -30.61 -7.49
CA SER A 526 17.56 -30.75 -7.34
C SER A 526 17.07 -30.35 -5.94
N GLN A 527 17.96 -30.35 -4.93
CA GLN A 527 17.62 -30.03 -3.53
C GLN A 527 17.84 -28.57 -3.14
N PHE A 528 17.96 -27.67 -4.11
CA PHE A 528 18.25 -26.25 -3.87
C PHE A 528 17.25 -25.57 -2.93
N GLN A 529 15.98 -26.01 -2.91
CA GLN A 529 14.98 -25.51 -1.97
C GLN A 529 15.26 -25.93 -0.52
N SER A 530 15.80 -27.13 -0.31
CA SER A 530 16.21 -27.61 1.00
C SER A 530 17.35 -26.75 1.57
N SER A 531 18.23 -26.21 0.74
CA SER A 531 19.31 -25.32 1.17
C SER A 531 18.81 -24.02 1.81
N TYR A 532 17.67 -23.49 1.37
CA TYR A 532 17.06 -22.31 2.01
C TYR A 532 16.50 -22.63 3.40
N ALA A 533 15.80 -23.76 3.52
CA ALA A 533 15.23 -24.21 4.79
C ALA A 533 16.34 -24.58 5.80
N GLN A 534 17.40 -25.25 5.34
CA GLN A 534 18.53 -25.67 6.16
C GLN A 534 19.21 -24.49 6.89
N LYS A 535 19.38 -23.35 6.21
CA LYS A 535 19.92 -22.14 6.84
C LYS A 535 19.06 -21.61 7.98
N LEU A 536 17.75 -21.60 7.79
CA LEU A 536 16.84 -21.22 8.86
C LEU A 536 16.86 -22.24 10.00
N LEU A 537 17.00 -23.53 9.70
CA LEU A 537 17.13 -24.56 10.72
C LEU A 537 18.38 -24.33 11.57
N GLU A 538 19.54 -24.15 10.93
CA GLU A 538 20.80 -23.83 11.61
C GLU A 538 20.69 -22.57 12.48
N PHE A 539 20.04 -21.52 11.95
CA PHE A 539 19.74 -20.30 12.70
C PHE A 539 18.87 -20.61 13.94
N PHE A 540 17.69 -21.22 13.79
CA PHE A 540 16.82 -21.48 14.93
C PHE A 540 17.36 -22.55 15.90
N GLU A 541 18.18 -23.49 15.45
CA GLU A 541 18.89 -24.45 16.31
C GLU A 541 19.87 -23.75 17.24
N GLN A 542 20.69 -22.85 16.69
CA GLN A 542 21.60 -22.02 17.49
C GLN A 542 20.80 -21.17 18.48
N GLU A 543 19.75 -20.51 18.00
CA GLU A 543 19.07 -19.47 18.77
C GLU A 543 18.13 -20.01 19.87
N ILE A 544 17.50 -21.17 19.64
CA ILE A 544 16.64 -21.84 20.63
C ILE A 544 17.49 -22.56 21.69
N SER A 545 18.68 -23.06 21.33
CA SER A 545 19.59 -23.73 22.26
C SER A 545 20.31 -22.77 23.22
N PHE A 546 20.38 -21.47 22.92
CA PHE A 546 20.94 -20.47 23.84
C PHE A 546 20.07 -20.29 25.10
N THR A 547 20.57 -20.87 26.19
CA THR A 547 20.22 -20.55 27.57
C THR A 547 21.07 -19.34 27.98
N GLU A 548 20.44 -18.15 27.95
CA GLU A 548 21.01 -16.82 28.24
C GLU A 548 22.03 -16.24 27.22
N PRO A 549 22.02 -14.90 27.00
CA PRO A 549 22.89 -14.28 26.00
C PRO A 549 24.32 -14.17 26.54
N SER A 550 25.25 -14.95 26.00
CA SER A 550 26.63 -14.45 25.88
C SER A 550 26.63 -13.45 24.73
N VAL A 551 26.58 -12.16 25.06
CA VAL A 551 26.86 -11.09 24.08
C VAL A 551 28.30 -11.32 23.60
N PRO A 552 28.55 -11.65 22.32
CA PRO A 552 29.91 -11.63 21.81
C PRO A 552 30.31 -10.16 21.74
N LEU A 553 31.25 -9.77 22.60
CA LEU A 553 32.01 -8.55 22.38
C LEU A 553 32.67 -8.66 21.01
N THR A 554 32.51 -7.61 20.20
CA THR A 554 33.13 -7.34 18.89
C THR A 554 32.43 -7.93 17.66
N LEU A 555 31.69 -7.05 16.96
CA LEU A 555 31.94 -6.69 15.57
C LEU A 555 31.35 -5.28 15.33
N VAL A 556 31.96 -4.27 15.95
CA VAL A 556 31.91 -2.91 15.42
C VAL A 556 32.98 -2.85 14.33
N GLY A 557 32.56 -3.03 13.09
CA GLY A 557 33.37 -2.81 11.91
C GLY A 557 32.68 -1.82 10.98
N SER A 558 33.20 -0.58 10.98
CA SER A 558 33.17 0.44 9.90
C SER A 558 32.69 -0.07 8.54
N LYS A 559 31.80 0.59 7.80
CA LYS A 559 31.49 2.02 7.64
C LYS A 559 30.06 2.17 7.12
#